data_AF-A0A959SHN1-F1
#
_entry.id   AF-A0A959SHN1-F1
#
_cell.length_a   1.000
_cell.length_b   1.000
_cell.length_c   1.000
_cell.angle_alpha   90.00
_cell.angle_beta   90.00
_cell.angle_gamma   90.00
#
_symmetry.space_group_name_H-M   'P 1'
#
loop_
_entity.id
_entity.type
_entity.pdbx_description
1 polymer ?
#
loop_
_entity_poly.entity_id
_entity_poly.type
_entity_poly.pdbx_seq_one_letter_code
_entity_poly.pdbx_strand_id
1 'polypeptide(L)'
;MRAPLFFAICSLLVRTVCFAQTDLNGKLHALEAEMDRLEEEKNDLTARMDSTKLAIIRRDLRTKGLPKLEPGEELIVHPGHMLVYSEEHEQPKWTVHIAATDLTEGNLARIDSFLPDPLVTTGTAVTADYWYSGYDRGHMVPSADMRWNLEALQATYLYSNIAPQVADLNRGAWAELEDWGRRYVNFSGHRLFVVTGPVLKDGLPTMQKADRKNEVSIPEQFFKVFADLDSDQPKAIAFLMHNAKQEYPPISYAVPVDSVEKLTGYDFFSALEDAMEDRIEAMREPNDWYAEGDPFFGEVEPLKAPLPKGMFNTVQAKYHIGKTVTVCGTVVSSRKTAKAKAIYLNFDRMHPNQDFYATIWEYNGINFSYDPEVELLDQQVCVTGKVTIFDDIPRISINNEKEVVLYKDAIAAP
;
A
#
# COMPACT_ATOMS: atom_id res chain seq x y z
N MET A 1 -45.02 93.22 -28.53
CA MET A 1 -44.41 91.90 -28.26
C MET A 1 -43.81 91.90 -26.86
N ARG A 2 -44.44 91.17 -25.91
CA ARG A 2 -43.94 90.62 -24.62
C ARG A 2 -45.09 90.54 -23.58
N ALA A 3 -45.39 89.31 -23.11
CA ALA A 3 -45.94 88.87 -21.80
C ALA A 3 -47.29 89.48 -21.29
N PRO A 4 -47.98 88.98 -20.22
CA PRO A 4 -47.53 88.01 -19.21
C PRO A 4 -48.58 87.01 -18.58
N LEU A 5 -48.02 86.04 -17.83
CA LEU A 5 -48.38 85.51 -16.48
C LEU A 5 -49.71 84.81 -16.09
N PHE A 6 -49.48 83.79 -15.23
CA PHE A 6 -50.28 83.21 -14.12
C PHE A 6 -51.41 82.21 -14.42
N PHE A 7 -51.19 80.94 -14.03
CA PHE A 7 -51.84 80.36 -12.84
C PHE A 7 -51.05 79.15 -12.30
N ALA A 8 -50.76 79.18 -11.00
CA ALA A 8 -50.26 78.06 -10.22
C ALA A 8 -51.45 77.41 -9.50
N ILE A 9 -51.38 76.11 -9.20
CA ILE A 9 -51.39 75.57 -7.83
C ILE A 9 -51.32 74.04 -7.86
N CYS A 10 -50.27 73.57 -7.20
CA CYS A 10 -49.97 72.22 -6.73
C CYS A 10 -51.18 71.45 -6.16
N SER A 11 -51.28 70.17 -6.54
CA SER A 11 -51.97 69.14 -5.76
C SER A 11 -50.95 68.12 -5.24
N LEU A 12 -51.13 67.85 -3.95
CA LEU A 12 -50.34 67.05 -3.03
C LEU A 12 -50.27 65.54 -3.38
N LEU A 13 -49.12 64.95 -3.03
CA LEU A 13 -48.94 63.64 -2.39
C LEU A 13 -49.60 62.41 -3.03
N VAL A 14 -48.79 61.64 -3.78
CA VAL A 14 -48.85 60.18 -3.74
C VAL A 14 -47.50 59.64 -3.30
N ARG A 15 -47.46 59.35 -1.99
CA ARG A 15 -46.75 58.27 -1.29
C ARG A 15 -45.53 57.65 -1.99
N THR A 16 -44.37 58.00 -1.45
CA THR A 16 -43.31 57.08 -1.02
C THR A 16 -43.63 55.58 -1.18
N VAL A 17 -43.06 54.96 -2.21
CA VAL A 17 -42.61 53.56 -2.17
C VAL A 17 -41.10 53.58 -2.39
N CYS A 18 -40.37 54.15 -1.43
CA CYS A 18 -38.92 53.99 -1.31
C CYS A 18 -38.65 53.48 0.10
N PHE A 19 -39.01 52.22 0.35
CA PHE A 19 -38.44 51.45 1.43
C PHE A 19 -38.16 50.04 0.93
N ALA A 20 -36.88 49.73 0.87
CA ALA A 20 -36.34 48.39 1.05
C ALA A 20 -36.80 47.31 0.05
N GLN A 21 -36.51 47.47 -1.24
CA GLN A 21 -35.69 46.42 -1.83
C GLN A 21 -34.33 46.56 -1.13
N THR A 22 -34.17 45.87 0.01
CA THR A 22 -32.83 45.64 0.56
C THR A 22 -31.96 45.27 -0.61
N ASP A 23 -30.88 46.00 -0.86
CA ASP A 23 -30.00 45.76 -2.00
C ASP A 23 -29.46 44.32 -1.91
N LEU A 24 -30.21 43.37 -2.48
CA LEU A 24 -29.93 41.95 -2.40
C LEU A 24 -28.64 41.64 -3.16
N ASN A 25 -28.35 42.40 -4.20
CA ASN A 25 -27.10 42.30 -4.95
C ASN A 25 -25.92 42.81 -4.10
N GLY A 26 -26.07 43.94 -3.41
CA GLY A 26 -25.08 44.42 -2.44
C GLY A 26 -24.85 43.45 -1.28
N LYS A 27 -25.92 42.81 -0.77
CA LYS A 27 -25.80 41.73 0.22
C LYS A 27 -25.10 40.50 -0.34
N LEU A 28 -25.43 40.08 -1.56
CA LEU A 28 -24.79 38.96 -2.23
C LEU A 28 -23.29 39.22 -2.40
N HIS A 29 -22.91 40.39 -2.93
CA HIS A 29 -21.49 40.76 -3.07
C HIS A 29 -20.75 40.85 -1.74
N ALA A 30 -21.39 41.31 -0.68
CA ALA A 30 -20.79 41.31 0.65
C ALA A 30 -20.54 39.89 1.18
N LEU A 31 -21.50 38.96 0.96
CA LEU A 31 -21.35 37.55 1.31
C LEU A 31 -20.28 36.85 0.46
N GLU A 32 -20.20 37.15 -0.83
CA GLU A 32 -19.14 36.65 -1.73
C GLU A 32 -17.75 37.11 -1.24
N ALA A 33 -17.59 38.39 -0.90
CA ALA A 33 -16.33 38.92 -0.37
C ALA A 33 -16.00 38.40 1.04
N GLU A 34 -16.99 38.03 1.86
CA GLU A 34 -16.78 37.34 3.12
C GLU A 34 -16.35 35.89 2.91
N MET A 35 -16.98 35.19 1.97
CA MET A 35 -16.61 33.82 1.57
C MET A 35 -15.16 33.77 1.06
N ASP A 36 -14.76 34.70 0.18
CA ASP A 36 -13.38 34.75 -0.35
C ASP A 36 -12.35 34.96 0.77
N ARG A 37 -12.65 35.84 1.73
CA ARG A 37 -11.77 36.08 2.90
C ARG A 37 -11.68 34.86 3.81
N LEU A 38 -12.80 34.20 4.09
CA LEU A 38 -12.82 32.97 4.89
C LEU A 38 -12.08 31.83 4.21
N GLU A 39 -12.15 31.73 2.88
CA GLU A 39 -11.38 30.73 2.12
C GLU A 39 -9.88 31.03 2.18
N GLU A 40 -9.45 32.29 2.07
CA GLU A 40 -8.05 32.68 2.26
C GLU A 40 -7.54 32.36 3.67
N GLU A 41 -8.32 32.67 4.71
CA GLU A 41 -7.98 32.35 6.11
C GLU A 41 -7.90 30.83 6.33
N LYS A 42 -8.85 30.07 5.79
CA LYS A 42 -8.84 28.61 5.82
C LYS A 42 -7.59 28.05 5.13
N ASN A 43 -7.19 28.61 3.99
CA ASN A 43 -5.99 28.18 3.26
C ASN A 43 -4.71 28.44 4.07
N ASP A 44 -4.57 29.61 4.72
CA ASP A 44 -3.45 29.89 5.63
C ASP A 44 -3.41 28.91 6.80
N LEU A 45 -4.55 28.69 7.46
CA LEU A 45 -4.66 27.74 8.56
C LEU A 45 -4.29 26.32 8.12
N THR A 46 -4.74 25.89 6.94
CA THR A 46 -4.42 24.58 6.38
C THR A 46 -2.92 24.44 6.13
N ALA A 47 -2.27 25.44 5.52
CA ALA A 47 -0.83 25.41 5.30
C ALA A 47 -0.02 25.33 6.61
N ARG A 48 -0.47 26.04 7.65
CA ARG A 48 0.15 25.98 8.99
C ARG A 48 -0.07 24.63 9.67
N MET A 49 -1.25 24.03 9.51
CA MET A 49 -1.54 22.68 9.99
C MET A 49 -0.63 21.66 9.31
N ASP A 50 -0.50 21.72 7.99
CA ASP A 50 0.36 20.82 7.22
C ASP A 50 1.83 20.91 7.64
N SER A 51 2.36 22.13 7.78
CA SER A 51 3.72 22.35 8.29
C SER A 51 3.91 21.74 9.68
N THR A 52 2.91 21.89 10.55
CA THR A 52 2.91 21.30 11.91
C THR A 52 2.86 19.77 11.87
N LYS A 53 2.02 19.18 11.01
CA LYS A 53 1.95 17.72 10.81
C LYS A 53 3.30 17.16 10.36
N LEU A 54 3.95 17.77 9.37
CA LEU A 54 5.27 17.36 8.90
C LEU A 54 6.34 17.51 9.98
N ALA A 55 6.25 18.54 10.84
CA ALA A 55 7.15 18.69 11.97
C ALA A 55 6.95 17.58 13.03
N ILE A 56 5.70 17.18 13.30
CA ILE A 56 5.36 16.06 14.17
C ILE A 56 5.90 14.75 13.61
N ILE A 57 5.68 14.47 12.31
CA ILE A 57 6.22 13.29 11.64
C ILE A 57 7.74 13.22 11.80
N ARG A 58 8.45 14.32 11.51
CA ARG A 58 9.91 14.36 11.62
C ARG A 58 10.41 14.20 13.06
N ARG A 59 9.68 14.73 14.05
CA ARG A 59 9.97 14.51 15.47
C ARG A 59 9.82 13.02 15.81
N ASP A 60 8.70 12.42 15.45
CA ASP A 60 8.36 11.04 15.84
C ASP A 60 9.27 10.02 15.16
N LEU A 61 9.67 10.27 13.90
CA LEU A 61 10.70 9.49 13.24
C LEU A 61 12.00 9.51 14.02
N ARG A 62 12.47 10.69 14.44
CA ARG A 62 13.73 10.82 15.20
C ARG A 62 13.70 10.15 16.56
N THR A 63 12.54 10.13 17.22
CA THR A 63 12.42 9.60 18.58
C THR A 63 12.05 8.12 18.63
N LYS A 64 11.58 7.54 17.52
CA LYS A 64 11.08 6.15 17.52
C LYS A 64 11.38 5.34 16.26
N GLY A 65 11.46 5.98 15.09
CA GLY A 65 11.41 5.29 13.80
C GLY A 65 12.75 5.11 13.09
N LEU A 66 13.78 5.88 13.46
CA LEU A 66 15.06 5.82 12.75
C LEU A 66 15.77 4.47 13.00
N PRO A 67 16.30 3.84 11.94
CA PRO A 67 17.42 2.93 12.10
C PRO A 67 18.60 3.65 12.74
N LYS A 68 19.41 2.93 13.50
CA LYS A 68 20.63 3.45 14.10
C LYS A 68 21.57 3.97 13.02
N LEU A 69 22.06 5.18 13.24
CA LEU A 69 23.05 5.80 12.37
C LEU A 69 24.44 5.29 12.69
N GLU A 70 25.13 4.80 11.68
CA GLU A 70 26.53 4.40 11.80
C GLU A 70 27.47 5.61 11.73
N PRO A 71 28.67 5.53 12.34
CA PRO A 71 29.65 6.60 12.28
C PRO A 71 29.98 7.00 10.84
N GLY A 72 29.75 8.27 10.50
CA GLY A 72 30.02 8.83 9.16
C GLY A 72 28.81 8.85 8.24
N GLU A 73 27.67 8.28 8.64
CA GLU A 73 26.42 8.42 7.88
C GLU A 73 25.83 9.82 8.03
N GLU A 74 25.32 10.36 6.92
CA GLU A 74 24.56 11.60 6.88
C GLU A 74 23.07 11.29 6.77
N LEU A 75 22.29 11.74 7.76
CA LEU A 75 20.84 11.66 7.72
C LEU A 75 20.28 12.82 6.89
N ILE A 76 19.69 12.49 5.74
CA ILE A 76 19.02 13.44 4.86
C ILE A 76 17.54 13.53 5.25
N VAL A 77 17.05 14.77 5.41
CA VAL A 77 15.72 15.03 5.98
C VAL A 77 14.86 15.77 4.97
N HIS A 78 13.86 15.06 4.43
CA HIS A 78 12.81 15.62 3.58
C HIS A 78 11.55 15.95 4.39
N PRO A 79 10.54 16.63 3.80
CA PRO A 79 9.32 16.99 4.51
C PRO A 79 8.57 15.80 5.15
N GLY A 80 8.39 14.70 4.41
CA GLY A 80 7.61 13.54 4.84
C GLY A 80 8.41 12.28 5.18
N HIS A 81 9.72 12.27 4.94
CA HIS A 81 10.57 11.10 5.16
C HIS A 81 12.03 11.51 5.42
N MET A 82 12.83 10.55 5.89
CA MET A 82 14.28 10.70 6.03
C MET A 82 14.98 9.51 5.38
N LEU A 83 16.26 9.66 5.04
CA LEU A 83 17.04 8.58 4.43
C LEU A 83 18.53 8.74 4.74
N VAL A 84 19.25 7.62 4.60
CA VAL A 84 20.71 7.62 4.44
C VAL A 84 21.00 7.22 3.00
N TYR A 85 21.78 8.03 2.28
CA TYR A 85 22.15 7.76 0.90
C TYR A 85 23.47 7.01 0.82
N SER A 86 23.55 6.03 -0.07
CA SER A 86 24.77 5.26 -0.30
C SER A 86 25.44 5.72 -1.59
N GLU A 87 26.48 6.56 -1.46
CA GLU A 87 27.29 7.04 -2.60
C GLU A 87 27.83 5.89 -3.45
N GLU A 88 28.35 4.84 -2.82
CA GLU A 88 28.89 3.66 -3.52
C GLU A 88 27.86 3.00 -4.44
N HIS A 89 26.58 3.07 -4.09
CA HIS A 89 25.51 2.37 -4.78
C HIS A 89 24.57 3.31 -5.56
N GLU A 90 24.76 4.62 -5.42
CA GLU A 90 23.96 5.70 -6.04
C GLU A 90 22.45 5.56 -5.80
N GLN A 91 22.07 5.11 -4.60
CA GLN A 91 20.69 4.87 -4.17
C GLN A 91 20.58 4.92 -2.63
N PRO A 92 19.37 4.99 -2.02
CA PRO A 92 19.26 5.00 -0.57
C PRO A 92 19.74 3.68 0.04
N LYS A 93 20.49 3.77 1.14
CA LYS A 93 20.81 2.64 2.03
C LYS A 93 19.53 2.11 2.68
N TRP A 94 18.74 3.05 3.17
CA TRP A 94 17.38 2.88 3.67
C TRP A 94 16.68 4.24 3.68
N THR A 95 15.35 4.21 3.63
CA THR A 95 14.47 5.34 3.87
C THR A 95 13.55 5.01 5.04
N VAL A 96 13.03 6.05 5.69
CA VAL A 96 12.04 5.91 6.75
C VAL A 96 10.98 7.00 6.65
N HIS A 97 9.72 6.60 6.77
CA HIS A 97 8.58 7.50 6.78
C HIS A 97 7.49 7.02 7.75
N ILE A 98 6.51 7.88 8.00
CA ILE A 98 5.27 7.50 8.67
C ILE A 98 4.15 7.56 7.64
N ALA A 99 3.50 6.43 7.38
CA ALA A 99 2.24 6.41 6.67
C ALA A 99 1.16 6.92 7.65
N ALA A 100 0.85 8.22 7.53
CA ALA A 100 -0.09 8.92 8.39
C ALA A 100 -1.54 8.67 7.95
N THR A 101 -2.49 8.76 8.87
CA THR A 101 -3.93 8.57 8.60
C THR A 101 -4.48 9.53 7.54
N ASP A 102 -3.85 10.69 7.37
CA ASP A 102 -4.14 11.66 6.29
C ASP A 102 -4.06 11.05 4.88
N LEU A 103 -3.34 9.93 4.70
CA LEU A 103 -3.27 9.23 3.41
C LEU A 103 -4.64 8.76 2.91
N THR A 104 -5.61 8.57 3.81
CA THR A 104 -6.97 8.13 3.45
C THR A 104 -7.79 9.23 2.76
N GLU A 105 -7.45 10.49 3.02
CA GLU A 105 -8.08 11.67 2.40
C GLU A 105 -7.19 12.28 1.29
N GLY A 106 -5.95 11.82 1.16
CA GLY A 106 -4.97 12.30 0.19
C GLY A 106 -5.43 12.11 -1.27
N ASN A 107 -5.59 13.22 -1.99
CA ASN A 107 -6.13 13.23 -3.35
C ASN A 107 -5.21 13.88 -4.39
N LEU A 108 -4.03 14.39 -4.00
CA LEU A 108 -3.09 15.03 -4.92
C LEU A 108 -2.74 14.11 -6.09
N ALA A 109 -2.61 14.68 -7.28
CA ALA A 109 -2.27 13.92 -8.48
C ALA A 109 -0.82 13.42 -8.43
N ARG A 110 -0.59 12.27 -9.06
CA ARG A 110 0.75 11.71 -9.22
C ARG A 110 1.63 12.68 -10.02
N ILE A 111 2.89 12.81 -9.62
CA ILE A 111 3.93 13.53 -10.37
C ILE A 111 4.64 12.50 -11.27
N ASP A 112 5.14 12.89 -12.45
CA ASP A 112 5.91 11.97 -13.32
C ASP A 112 7.31 12.52 -13.69
N SER A 113 7.70 13.59 -13.03
CA SER A 113 9.00 14.23 -13.19
C SER A 113 9.90 13.88 -12.01
N PHE A 114 10.93 13.08 -12.27
CA PHE A 114 11.95 12.72 -11.29
C PHE A 114 13.13 13.69 -11.38
N LEU A 115 13.65 14.11 -10.23
CA LEU A 115 14.68 15.13 -10.13
C LEU A 115 15.87 14.64 -9.30
N PRO A 116 17.10 15.11 -9.57
CA PRO A 116 18.22 14.90 -8.65
C PRO A 116 17.91 15.52 -7.29
N ASP A 117 18.41 14.92 -6.22
CA ASP A 117 18.22 15.45 -4.88
C ASP A 117 19.25 16.54 -4.56
N PRO A 118 18.83 17.80 -4.33
CA PRO A 118 19.76 18.86 -3.96
C PRO A 118 20.35 18.72 -2.54
N LEU A 119 19.78 17.87 -1.69
CA LEU A 119 20.29 17.64 -0.33
C LEU A 119 21.44 16.61 -0.29
N VAL A 120 21.60 15.79 -1.33
CA VAL A 120 22.76 14.91 -1.50
C VAL A 120 23.85 15.71 -2.21
N THR A 121 24.79 16.29 -1.45
CA THR A 121 25.74 17.30 -1.97
C THR A 121 26.76 16.77 -2.99
N THR A 122 27.02 15.46 -2.94
CA THR A 122 27.83 14.66 -3.86
C THR A 122 27.14 14.39 -5.20
N GLY A 123 25.82 14.56 -5.25
CA GLY A 123 24.98 14.23 -6.41
C GLY A 123 24.21 12.94 -6.22
N THR A 124 23.31 12.64 -7.17
CA THR A 124 22.54 11.39 -7.17
C THR A 124 22.51 10.81 -8.57
N ALA A 125 21.94 9.60 -8.67
CA ALA A 125 21.37 9.10 -9.92
C ALA A 125 20.49 10.14 -10.62
N VAL A 126 20.42 10.05 -11.95
CA VAL A 126 19.65 10.94 -12.81
C VAL A 126 18.87 10.16 -13.87
N THR A 127 18.02 10.86 -14.62
CA THR A 127 17.20 10.25 -15.69
C THR A 127 18.01 9.47 -16.72
N ALA A 128 19.23 9.91 -17.05
CA ALA A 128 20.09 9.20 -17.99
C ALA A 128 20.48 7.79 -17.51
N ASP A 129 20.60 7.57 -16.20
CA ASP A 129 21.02 6.28 -15.63
C ASP A 129 19.92 5.21 -15.76
N TYR A 130 18.65 5.64 -15.67
CA TYR A 130 17.49 4.77 -15.75
C TYR A 130 16.95 4.58 -17.18
N TRP A 131 17.25 5.50 -18.09
CA TRP A 131 16.74 5.45 -19.46
C TRP A 131 17.25 4.20 -20.20
N TYR A 132 16.33 3.42 -20.78
CA TYR A 132 16.62 2.12 -21.41
C TYR A 132 17.46 1.16 -20.54
N SER A 133 17.31 1.22 -19.21
CA SER A 133 17.96 0.30 -18.27
C SER A 133 17.33 -1.08 -18.21
N GLY A 134 16.02 -1.18 -18.47
CA GLY A 134 15.22 -2.36 -18.20
C GLY A 134 14.67 -2.41 -16.77
N TYR A 135 14.99 -1.42 -15.94
CA TYR A 135 14.50 -1.26 -14.58
C TYR A 135 13.57 -0.05 -14.47
N ASP A 136 12.57 -0.18 -13.60
CA ASP A 136 11.75 0.93 -13.17
C ASP A 136 12.49 1.79 -12.14
N ARG A 137 12.04 3.05 -12.05
CA ARG A 137 12.36 3.96 -10.93
C ARG A 137 11.50 3.56 -9.72
N GLY A 138 11.92 2.52 -9.02
CA GLY A 138 11.22 1.98 -7.85
C GLY A 138 11.35 2.90 -6.66
N HIS A 139 10.23 3.30 -6.07
CA HIS A 139 10.23 4.18 -4.89
C HIS A 139 10.50 3.36 -3.62
N MET A 140 11.33 3.88 -2.72
CA MET A 140 11.41 3.32 -1.36
C MET A 140 10.29 3.86 -0.48
N VAL A 141 10.12 5.18 -0.44
CA VAL A 141 8.93 5.87 0.09
C VAL A 141 7.91 6.04 -1.03
N PRO A 142 6.78 5.32 -1.01
CA PRO A 142 5.81 5.39 -2.09
C PRO A 142 5.09 6.73 -2.11
N SER A 143 4.96 7.30 -3.32
CA SER A 143 4.27 8.58 -3.52
C SER A 143 2.80 8.57 -3.05
N ALA A 144 2.14 7.41 -3.07
CA ALA A 144 0.76 7.25 -2.62
C ALA A 144 0.57 7.60 -1.13
N ASP A 145 1.56 7.33 -0.29
CA ASP A 145 1.50 7.61 1.15
C ASP A 145 1.60 9.12 1.46
N MET A 146 2.01 9.92 0.47
CA MET A 146 2.26 11.37 0.61
C MET A 146 1.26 12.24 -0.16
N ARG A 147 0.18 11.66 -0.73
CA ARG A 147 -0.81 12.40 -1.55
C ARG A 147 -1.66 13.42 -0.79
N TRP A 148 -1.45 13.56 0.52
CA TRP A 148 -2.10 14.57 1.35
C TRP A 148 -1.27 15.87 1.48
N ASN A 149 0.02 15.86 1.09
CA ASN A 149 0.89 17.04 1.17
C ASN A 149 1.82 17.17 -0.05
N LEU A 150 1.79 18.33 -0.71
CA LEU A 150 2.51 18.53 -1.98
C LEU A 150 4.03 18.47 -1.83
N GLU A 151 4.59 19.07 -0.78
CA GLU A 151 6.04 19.09 -0.56
C GLU A 151 6.56 17.68 -0.25
N ALA A 152 5.85 16.93 0.60
CA ALA A 152 6.17 15.54 0.89
C ALA A 152 6.05 14.65 -0.35
N LEU A 153 5.00 14.84 -1.15
CA LEU A 153 4.80 14.13 -2.41
C LEU A 153 5.96 14.39 -3.38
N GLN A 154 6.32 15.66 -3.60
CA GLN A 154 7.43 16.03 -4.48
C GLN A 154 8.74 15.39 -4.05
N ALA A 155 9.02 15.34 -2.75
CA ALA A 155 10.23 14.71 -2.24
C ALA A 155 10.31 13.21 -2.56
N THR A 156 9.18 12.50 -2.73
CA THR A 156 9.21 11.08 -3.13
C THR A 156 9.73 10.84 -4.55
N TYR A 157 9.76 11.88 -5.39
CA TYR A 157 10.24 11.84 -6.78
C TYR A 157 11.72 12.23 -6.93
N LEU A 158 12.44 12.45 -5.83
CA LEU A 158 13.88 12.67 -5.84
C LEU A 158 14.62 11.35 -6.03
N TYR A 159 15.69 11.33 -6.82
CA TYR A 159 16.46 10.11 -7.08
C TYR A 159 17.15 9.52 -5.83
N SER A 160 17.28 10.29 -4.76
CA SER A 160 17.70 9.78 -3.44
C SER A 160 16.71 8.78 -2.83
N ASN A 161 15.45 8.76 -3.28
CA ASN A 161 14.40 7.82 -2.88
C ASN A 161 14.21 6.66 -3.88
N ILE A 162 15.05 6.55 -4.92
CA ILE A 162 14.83 5.65 -6.04
C ILE A 162 15.90 4.56 -6.11
N ALA A 163 15.46 3.33 -6.32
CA ALA A 163 16.30 2.18 -6.60
C ALA A 163 15.82 1.44 -7.88
N PRO A 164 16.69 0.75 -8.62
CA PRO A 164 16.31 0.00 -9.81
C PRO A 164 15.56 -1.28 -9.44
N GLN A 165 14.26 -1.29 -9.72
CA GLN A 165 13.39 -2.44 -9.51
C GLN A 165 12.94 -3.03 -10.85
N VAL A 166 12.88 -4.36 -10.95
CA VAL A 166 12.25 -5.00 -12.10
C VAL A 166 10.75 -4.70 -12.12
N ALA A 167 10.18 -4.56 -13.31
CA ALA A 167 8.77 -4.16 -13.45
C ALA A 167 7.78 -5.13 -12.79
N ASP A 168 8.06 -6.45 -12.85
CA ASP A 168 7.22 -7.48 -12.22
C ASP A 168 7.20 -7.40 -10.68
N LEU A 169 8.27 -6.88 -10.07
CA LEU A 169 8.30 -6.58 -8.63
C LEU A 169 7.56 -5.27 -8.38
N ASN A 170 8.08 -4.17 -8.96
CA ASN A 170 7.65 -2.79 -8.68
C ASN A 170 6.15 -2.58 -8.91
N ARG A 171 5.62 -3.10 -10.03
CA ARG A 171 4.22 -2.91 -10.44
C ARG A 171 3.30 -4.04 -9.98
N GLY A 172 3.87 -5.10 -9.40
CA GLY A 172 3.16 -6.28 -8.92
C GLY A 172 3.24 -6.39 -7.41
N ALA A 173 3.95 -7.40 -6.91
CA ALA A 173 3.98 -7.75 -5.48
C ALA A 173 4.44 -6.60 -4.56
N TRP A 174 5.33 -5.72 -5.03
CA TRP A 174 5.76 -4.56 -4.24
C TRP A 174 4.64 -3.53 -4.07
N ALA A 175 3.90 -3.23 -5.14
CA ALA A 175 2.72 -2.36 -5.08
C ALA A 175 1.62 -2.97 -4.20
N GLU A 176 1.39 -4.29 -4.29
CA GLU A 176 0.46 -5.00 -3.40
C GLU A 176 0.87 -4.90 -1.92
N LEU A 177 2.18 -5.00 -1.62
CA LEU A 177 2.69 -4.83 -0.25
C LEU A 177 2.49 -3.40 0.27
N GLU A 178 2.72 -2.40 -0.58
CA GLU A 178 2.47 -1.01 -0.23
C GLU A 178 0.97 -0.74 0.00
N ASP A 179 0.09 -1.33 -0.80
CA ASP A 179 -1.36 -1.27 -0.59
C ASP A 179 -1.77 -1.98 0.71
N TRP A 180 -1.12 -3.08 1.06
CA TRP A 180 -1.34 -3.79 2.32
C TRP A 180 -1.02 -2.91 3.53
N GLY A 181 0.11 -2.19 3.52
CA GLY A 181 0.45 -1.22 4.58
C GLY A 181 -0.53 -0.06 4.68
N ARG A 182 -0.95 0.52 3.53
CA ARG A 182 -1.95 1.60 3.50
C ARG A 182 -3.33 1.15 4.01
N ARG A 183 -3.72 -0.07 3.66
CA ARG A 183 -4.97 -0.69 4.15
C ARG A 183 -4.96 -0.82 5.66
N TYR A 184 -3.84 -1.26 6.25
CA TYR A 184 -3.70 -1.32 7.70
C TYR A 184 -3.98 0.05 8.34
N VAL A 185 -3.36 1.13 7.84
CA VAL A 185 -3.60 2.49 8.33
C VAL A 185 -5.08 2.88 8.21
N ASN A 186 -5.71 2.56 7.07
CA ASN A 186 -7.12 2.89 6.82
C ASN A 186 -8.09 2.21 7.80
N PHE A 187 -7.90 0.93 8.11
CA PHE A 187 -8.83 0.18 8.95
C PHE A 187 -8.50 0.20 10.45
N SER A 188 -7.21 0.30 10.82
CA SER A 188 -6.81 0.44 12.22
C SER A 188 -6.96 1.88 12.74
N GLY A 189 -6.84 2.88 11.86
CA GLY A 189 -6.73 4.29 12.27
C GLY A 189 -5.40 4.63 12.95
N HIS A 190 -4.44 3.70 12.98
CA HIS A 190 -3.11 3.92 13.55
C HIS A 190 -2.13 4.40 12.48
N ARG A 191 -1.13 5.18 12.87
CA ARG A 191 -0.01 5.52 11.98
C ARG A 191 0.94 4.35 11.87
N LEU A 192 1.53 4.18 10.70
CA LEU A 192 2.49 3.11 10.45
C LEU A 192 3.89 3.68 10.25
N PHE A 193 4.84 3.27 11.09
CA PHE A 193 6.25 3.56 10.89
C PHE A 193 6.80 2.58 9.86
N VAL A 194 7.45 3.09 8.83
CA VAL A 194 7.90 2.28 7.71
C VAL A 194 9.37 2.53 7.45
N VAL A 195 10.19 1.49 7.49
CA VAL A 195 11.58 1.52 6.99
C VAL A 195 11.63 0.72 5.70
N THR A 196 12.25 1.24 4.65
CA THR A 196 12.34 0.56 3.35
C THR A 196 13.74 0.69 2.78
N GLY A 197 14.26 -0.35 2.14
CA GLY A 197 15.52 -0.23 1.45
C GLY A 197 15.86 -1.42 0.57
N PRO A 198 16.86 -1.26 -0.31
CA PRO A 198 17.53 -2.37 -0.97
C PRO A 198 18.43 -3.13 0.00
N VAL A 199 18.67 -4.41 -0.28
CA VAL A 199 19.78 -5.16 0.33
C VAL A 199 21.04 -4.89 -0.47
N LEU A 200 21.92 -4.04 0.07
CA LEU A 200 23.16 -3.60 -0.56
C LEU A 200 24.35 -4.42 -0.06
N LYS A 201 25.25 -4.76 -0.97
CA LYS A 201 26.49 -5.50 -0.70
C LYS A 201 27.53 -5.18 -1.78
N ASP A 202 28.79 -5.35 -1.45
CA ASP A 202 29.89 -5.21 -2.40
C ASP A 202 29.73 -6.15 -3.60
N GLY A 203 30.08 -5.66 -4.79
CA GLY A 203 30.10 -6.45 -6.01
C GLY A 203 28.73 -6.72 -6.65
N LEU A 204 27.68 -6.00 -6.24
CA LEU A 204 26.42 -5.99 -6.98
C LEU A 204 26.65 -5.56 -8.45
N PRO A 205 25.93 -6.16 -9.42
CA PRO A 205 25.98 -5.68 -10.79
C PRO A 205 25.45 -4.25 -10.85
N THR A 206 26.01 -3.44 -11.73
CA THR A 206 25.55 -2.06 -11.91
C THR A 206 24.77 -1.91 -13.20
N MET A 207 23.94 -0.88 -13.25
CA MET A 207 23.32 -0.43 -14.48
C MET A 207 24.34 0.22 -15.43
N GLN A 208 25.64 0.28 -15.16
CA GLN A 208 26.55 1.15 -15.89
C GLN A 208 26.65 0.83 -17.40
N LYS A 209 26.55 1.89 -18.22
CA LYS A 209 26.76 1.90 -19.68
C LYS A 209 27.41 3.23 -20.08
N ALA A 210 27.96 3.29 -21.29
CA ALA A 210 28.69 4.47 -21.78
C ALA A 210 27.87 5.78 -21.80
N ASP A 211 26.55 5.70 -21.86
CA ASP A 211 25.61 6.82 -21.88
C ASP A 211 25.05 7.20 -20.50
N ARG A 212 25.50 6.53 -19.42
CA ARG A 212 25.07 6.74 -18.04
C ARG A 212 26.12 7.53 -17.28
N LYS A 213 25.66 8.33 -16.31
CA LYS A 213 26.50 9.23 -15.52
C LYS A 213 27.02 8.56 -14.26
N ASN A 214 26.20 7.69 -13.65
CA ASN A 214 26.45 7.12 -12.34
C ASN A 214 26.38 5.58 -12.38
N GLU A 215 27.18 4.92 -11.54
CA GLU A 215 27.25 3.45 -11.46
C GLU A 215 26.20 2.85 -10.53
N VAL A 216 24.92 3.16 -10.79
CA VAL A 216 23.80 2.72 -9.94
C VAL A 216 23.77 1.19 -9.82
N SER A 217 23.94 0.69 -8.61
CA SER A 217 23.93 -0.74 -8.31
C SER A 217 22.53 -1.32 -8.45
N ILE A 218 22.43 -2.58 -8.88
CA ILE A 218 21.17 -3.31 -9.04
C ILE A 218 21.00 -4.25 -7.84
N PRO A 219 20.12 -3.93 -6.87
CA PRO A 219 19.89 -4.79 -5.71
C PRO A 219 19.28 -6.12 -6.13
N GLU A 220 19.67 -7.21 -5.46
CA GLU A 220 19.08 -8.54 -5.65
C GLU A 220 17.79 -8.71 -4.84
N GLN A 221 17.61 -7.94 -3.77
CA GLN A 221 16.48 -7.99 -2.84
C GLN A 221 16.13 -6.61 -2.31
N PHE A 222 14.88 -6.45 -1.90
CA PHE A 222 14.35 -5.28 -1.20
C PHE A 222 13.69 -5.72 0.10
N PHE A 223 13.79 -4.88 1.12
CA PHE A 223 13.08 -5.06 2.38
C PHE A 223 12.12 -3.90 2.66
N LYS A 224 11.03 -4.21 3.35
CA LYS A 224 10.12 -3.22 3.94
C LYS A 224 9.73 -3.68 5.34
N VAL A 225 9.97 -2.82 6.31
CA VAL A 225 9.65 -3.04 7.72
C VAL A 225 8.50 -2.13 8.09
N PHE A 226 7.49 -2.70 8.74
CA PHE A 226 6.31 -2.00 9.23
C PHE A 226 6.27 -2.13 10.75
N ALA A 227 6.03 -1.02 11.45
CA ALA A 227 5.83 -1.01 12.89
C ALA A 227 4.62 -0.14 13.27
N ASP A 228 3.67 -0.75 13.99
CA ASP A 228 2.60 -0.03 14.66
C ASP A 228 3.05 0.25 16.10
N LEU A 229 3.42 1.51 16.34
CA LEU A 229 3.87 2.00 17.64
C LEU A 229 2.81 2.87 18.34
N ASP A 230 1.64 3.05 17.73
CA ASP A 230 0.51 3.80 18.29
C ASP A 230 -0.47 2.86 19.02
N SER A 231 -0.46 1.57 18.69
CA SER A 231 -1.21 0.51 19.38
C SER A 231 -0.78 0.31 20.85
N ASP A 232 -1.75 -0.02 21.72
CA ASP A 232 -1.50 -0.50 23.09
C ASP A 232 -0.68 -1.82 23.12
N GLN A 233 -0.67 -2.55 22.01
CA GLN A 233 0.17 -3.71 21.78
C GLN A 233 1.07 -3.42 20.56
N PRO A 234 2.22 -2.75 20.75
CA PRO A 234 3.13 -2.48 19.66
C PRO A 234 3.61 -3.78 19.01
N LYS A 235 3.76 -3.74 17.68
CA LYS A 235 4.17 -4.87 16.85
C LYS A 235 4.96 -4.39 15.64
N ALA A 236 5.83 -5.24 15.12
CA ALA A 236 6.57 -5.01 13.90
C ALA A 236 6.55 -6.27 13.01
N ILE A 237 6.75 -6.08 11.72
CA ILE A 237 6.87 -7.14 10.74
C ILE A 237 7.75 -6.64 9.59
N ALA A 238 8.58 -7.52 9.04
CA ALA A 238 9.37 -7.22 7.87
C ALA A 238 8.98 -8.10 6.70
N PHE A 239 9.25 -7.61 5.49
CA PHE A 239 9.07 -8.32 4.25
C PHE A 239 10.38 -8.29 3.47
N LEU A 240 10.79 -9.43 2.93
CA LEU A 240 12.01 -9.55 2.14
C LEU A 240 11.70 -10.20 0.78
N MET A 241 11.80 -9.42 -0.29
CA MET A 241 11.43 -9.86 -1.65
C MET A 241 12.62 -9.77 -2.60
N HIS A 242 12.74 -10.74 -3.51
CA HIS A 242 13.73 -10.68 -4.58
C HIS A 242 13.40 -9.59 -5.60
N ASN A 243 14.41 -8.97 -6.21
CA ASN A 243 14.27 -8.08 -7.36
C ASN A 243 13.93 -8.87 -8.64
N ALA A 244 12.80 -9.57 -8.60
CA ALA A 244 12.32 -10.52 -9.57
C ALA A 244 10.78 -10.60 -9.49
N LYS A 245 10.17 -11.29 -10.44
CA LYS A 245 8.77 -11.70 -10.30
C LYS A 245 8.61 -12.58 -9.06
N GLN A 246 7.68 -12.20 -8.19
CA GLN A 246 7.29 -12.99 -7.03
C GLN A 246 6.27 -14.06 -7.46
N GLU A 247 6.44 -15.29 -6.98
CA GLU A 247 5.52 -16.38 -7.30
C GLU A 247 4.34 -16.46 -6.32
N TYR A 248 4.59 -16.16 -5.05
CA TYR A 248 3.62 -16.15 -3.96
C TYR A 248 3.08 -14.74 -3.67
N PRO A 249 1.96 -14.61 -2.94
CA PRO A 249 1.47 -13.31 -2.48
C PRO A 249 2.41 -12.63 -1.47
N PRO A 250 2.30 -11.31 -1.25
CA PRO A 250 3.17 -10.55 -0.35
C PRO A 250 3.33 -11.14 1.06
N ILE A 251 2.24 -11.63 1.66
CA ILE A 251 2.25 -12.22 3.02
C ILE A 251 3.20 -13.42 3.16
N SER A 252 3.49 -14.14 2.07
CA SER A 252 4.42 -15.27 2.08
C SER A 252 5.90 -14.88 2.17
N TYR A 253 6.20 -13.59 2.07
CA TYR A 253 7.56 -13.05 2.22
C TYR A 253 7.76 -12.34 3.56
N ALA A 254 6.82 -12.49 4.49
CA ALA A 254 6.94 -12.00 5.85
C ALA A 254 8.06 -12.71 6.61
N VAL A 255 8.87 -11.93 7.30
CA VAL A 255 9.98 -12.37 8.15
C VAL A 255 10.03 -11.50 9.42
N PRO A 256 10.64 -11.99 10.51
CA PRO A 256 11.00 -11.14 11.63
C PRO A 256 11.90 -9.98 11.20
N VAL A 257 11.79 -8.85 11.91
CA VAL A 257 12.67 -7.68 11.68
C VAL A 257 14.13 -8.08 11.92
N ASP A 258 14.41 -8.89 12.95
CA ASP A 258 15.73 -9.49 13.24
C ASP A 258 16.37 -10.16 12.01
N SER A 259 15.53 -10.74 11.12
CA SER A 259 16.03 -11.43 9.93
C SER A 259 16.58 -10.46 8.90
N VAL A 260 15.99 -9.27 8.80
CA VAL A 260 16.48 -8.20 7.92
C VAL A 260 17.71 -7.55 8.54
N GLU A 261 17.71 -7.26 9.83
CA GLU A 261 18.88 -6.72 10.54
C GLU A 261 20.11 -7.61 10.39
N LYS A 262 19.94 -8.91 10.59
CA LYS A 262 21.01 -9.89 10.40
C LYS A 262 21.54 -9.90 8.96
N LEU A 263 20.69 -9.63 7.98
CA LEU A 263 21.05 -9.61 6.57
C LEU A 263 21.76 -8.31 6.17
N THR A 264 21.31 -7.16 6.67
CA THR A 264 21.78 -5.83 6.26
C THR A 264 22.84 -5.23 7.20
N GLY A 265 22.91 -5.73 8.43
CA GLY A 265 23.69 -5.14 9.53
C GLY A 265 23.07 -3.85 10.10
N TYR A 266 21.79 -3.58 9.82
CA TYR A 266 21.08 -2.42 10.38
C TYR A 266 20.48 -2.79 11.73
N ASP A 267 20.24 -1.76 12.55
CA ASP A 267 19.60 -1.82 13.86
C ASP A 267 18.38 -0.91 13.76
N PHE A 268 17.20 -1.48 13.54
CA PHE A 268 15.94 -0.77 13.29
C PHE A 268 15.32 -0.38 14.63
N PHE A 269 14.62 0.76 14.67
CA PHE A 269 13.90 1.21 15.88
C PHE A 269 14.75 1.34 17.18
N SER A 270 16.09 1.37 17.08
CA SER A 270 17.10 1.56 18.16
C SER A 270 16.87 2.66 19.21
N ALA A 271 15.87 3.53 19.02
CA ALA A 271 15.45 4.53 19.98
C ALA A 271 14.37 4.03 20.98
N LEU A 272 13.80 2.84 20.74
CA LEU A 272 12.85 2.20 21.65
C LEU A 272 13.57 1.61 22.87
N GLU A 273 12.81 1.22 23.89
CA GLU A 273 13.38 0.46 25.01
C GLU A 273 13.71 -0.96 24.54
N ASP A 274 14.91 -1.48 24.86
CA ASP A 274 15.41 -2.79 24.43
C ASP A 274 14.36 -3.91 24.57
N ALA A 275 13.65 -3.95 25.70
CA ALA A 275 12.64 -4.99 25.95
C ALA A 275 11.41 -4.89 25.03
N MET A 276 11.08 -3.69 24.56
CA MET A 276 10.01 -3.49 23.58
C MET A 276 10.50 -3.81 22.17
N GLU A 277 11.69 -3.34 21.81
CA GLU A 277 12.38 -3.60 20.56
C GLU A 277 12.55 -5.11 20.32
N ASP A 278 13.26 -5.82 21.20
CA ASP A 278 13.47 -7.27 21.17
C ASP A 278 12.16 -8.05 20.97
N ARG A 279 11.07 -7.58 21.58
CA ARG A 279 9.77 -8.24 21.52
C ARG A 279 9.09 -8.05 20.17
N ILE A 280 9.09 -6.84 19.62
CA ILE A 280 8.37 -6.55 18.36
C ILE A 280 9.14 -7.06 17.15
N GLU A 281 10.47 -7.07 17.22
CA GLU A 281 11.33 -7.43 16.10
C GLU A 281 11.38 -8.94 15.83
N ALA A 282 11.12 -9.75 16.86
CA ALA A 282 10.94 -11.19 16.76
C ALA A 282 9.59 -11.63 16.16
N MET A 283 8.61 -10.72 16.01
CA MET A 283 7.27 -11.03 15.49
C MET A 283 7.28 -11.28 13.98
N ARG A 284 6.32 -12.07 13.48
CA ARG A 284 6.21 -12.35 12.03
C ARG A 284 4.82 -12.67 11.52
N GLU A 285 3.79 -12.67 12.36
CA GLU A 285 2.48 -13.25 12.01
C GLU A 285 1.66 -12.22 11.20
N PRO A 286 1.48 -12.39 9.87
CA PRO A 286 0.82 -11.37 9.04
C PRO A 286 -0.66 -11.22 9.37
N ASN A 287 -1.27 -12.26 9.95
CA ASN A 287 -2.70 -12.24 10.31
C ASN A 287 -3.01 -11.23 11.42
N ASP A 288 -2.02 -10.87 12.26
CA ASP A 288 -2.17 -9.85 13.29
C ASP A 288 -2.31 -8.43 12.69
N TRP A 289 -2.07 -8.28 11.38
CA TRP A 289 -2.08 -7.01 10.65
C TRP A 289 -3.34 -6.77 9.83
N TYR A 290 -4.41 -7.51 10.11
CA TYR A 290 -5.73 -7.20 9.59
C TYR A 290 -6.59 -6.60 10.71
N ALA A 291 -7.13 -5.41 10.48
CA ALA A 291 -8.00 -4.72 11.44
C ALA A 291 -9.48 -5.05 11.19
N GLU A 292 -10.34 -4.78 12.18
CA GLU A 292 -11.77 -4.99 12.05
C GLU A 292 -12.34 -4.22 10.84
N GLY A 293 -13.18 -4.89 10.05
CA GLY A 293 -13.77 -4.30 8.84
C GLY A 293 -12.89 -4.36 7.59
N ASP A 294 -11.64 -4.83 7.70
CA ASP A 294 -10.81 -5.10 6.52
C ASP A 294 -11.46 -6.22 5.68
N PRO A 295 -11.79 -5.98 4.39
CA PRO A 295 -12.41 -6.99 3.53
C PRO A 295 -11.51 -8.20 3.26
N PHE A 296 -10.20 -8.11 3.54
CA PHE A 296 -9.24 -9.19 3.38
C PHE A 296 -8.82 -9.81 4.72
N PHE A 297 -9.52 -9.49 5.80
CA PHE A 297 -9.35 -10.18 7.08
C PHE A 297 -9.57 -11.70 6.91
N GLY A 298 -8.61 -12.51 7.34
CA GLY A 298 -8.65 -13.97 7.25
C GLY A 298 -7.94 -14.58 6.04
N GLU A 299 -7.31 -13.78 5.17
CA GLU A 299 -6.32 -14.32 4.23
C GLU A 299 -5.20 -15.05 4.98
N VAL A 300 -4.64 -16.10 4.38
CA VAL A 300 -3.56 -16.90 4.95
C VAL A 300 -2.50 -17.20 3.91
N GLU A 301 -1.28 -17.48 4.36
CA GLU A 301 -0.23 -17.96 3.48
C GLU A 301 -0.64 -19.28 2.80
N PRO A 302 -0.40 -19.42 1.48
CA PRO A 302 -0.56 -20.69 0.80
C PRO A 302 0.31 -21.78 1.42
N LEU A 303 -0.17 -23.02 1.35
CA LEU A 303 0.58 -24.19 1.80
C LEU A 303 2.01 -24.24 1.20
N LYS A 304 3.02 -24.38 2.07
CA LYS A 304 4.42 -24.40 1.67
C LYS A 304 4.78 -25.67 0.90
N ALA A 305 5.30 -25.50 -0.31
CA ALA A 305 5.80 -26.60 -1.15
C ALA A 305 7.17 -27.12 -0.65
N PRO A 306 7.55 -28.39 -0.96
CA PRO A 306 6.80 -29.37 -1.75
C PRO A 306 5.70 -30.06 -0.94
N LEU A 307 4.56 -30.29 -1.59
CA LEU A 307 3.48 -31.12 -1.08
C LEU A 307 3.65 -32.59 -1.51
N PRO A 308 2.90 -33.54 -0.92
CA PRO A 308 2.92 -34.94 -1.37
C PRO A 308 2.68 -35.09 -2.88
N LYS A 309 3.17 -36.20 -3.44
CA LYS A 309 3.17 -36.43 -4.89
C LYS A 309 1.76 -36.31 -5.49
N GLY A 310 1.60 -35.40 -6.45
CA GLY A 310 0.32 -35.16 -7.15
C GLY A 310 -0.56 -34.09 -6.51
N MET A 311 -0.12 -33.52 -5.37
CA MET A 311 -0.75 -32.38 -4.71
C MET A 311 0.04 -31.10 -5.01
N PHE A 312 -0.69 -30.00 -5.19
CA PHE A 312 -0.15 -28.68 -5.48
C PHE A 312 -0.84 -27.65 -4.58
N ASN A 313 -0.13 -26.59 -4.19
CA ASN A 313 -0.80 -25.47 -3.51
C ASN A 313 -1.60 -24.63 -4.52
N THR A 314 -2.38 -23.69 -4.01
CA THR A 314 -3.23 -22.79 -4.80
C THR A 314 -2.45 -22.01 -5.87
N VAL A 315 -1.30 -21.43 -5.49
CA VAL A 315 -0.41 -20.68 -6.39
C VAL A 315 0.11 -21.54 -7.55
N GLN A 316 0.36 -22.82 -7.31
CA GLN A 316 0.85 -23.75 -8.32
C GLN A 316 -0.24 -24.21 -9.30
N ALA A 317 -1.53 -24.04 -8.98
CA ALA A 317 -2.64 -24.51 -9.83
C ALA A 317 -2.56 -23.98 -11.27
N LYS A 318 -2.04 -22.77 -11.47
CA LYS A 318 -1.83 -22.14 -12.79
C LYS A 318 -0.94 -22.94 -13.75
N TYR A 319 -0.07 -23.81 -13.24
CA TYR A 319 0.79 -24.67 -14.07
C TYR A 319 0.12 -25.98 -14.50
N HIS A 320 -1.09 -26.25 -14.03
CA HIS A 320 -1.81 -27.50 -14.24
C HIS A 320 -3.10 -27.34 -15.06
N ILE A 321 -3.29 -26.21 -15.76
CA ILE A 321 -4.46 -25.98 -16.62
C ILE A 321 -4.63 -27.15 -17.61
N GLY A 322 -5.87 -27.66 -17.68
CA GLY A 322 -6.25 -28.77 -18.54
C GLY A 322 -5.97 -30.16 -17.96
N LYS A 323 -5.24 -30.27 -16.83
CA LYS A 323 -4.93 -31.53 -16.16
C LYS A 323 -5.84 -31.77 -14.96
N THR A 324 -6.07 -33.04 -14.65
CA THR A 324 -6.69 -33.43 -13.38
C THR A 324 -5.61 -33.58 -12.32
N VAL A 325 -5.66 -32.74 -11.29
CA VAL A 325 -4.71 -32.74 -10.16
C VAL A 325 -5.45 -32.44 -8.86
N THR A 326 -4.75 -32.60 -7.74
CA THR A 326 -5.23 -32.21 -6.41
C THR A 326 -4.61 -30.87 -6.03
N VAL A 327 -5.45 -29.87 -5.73
CA VAL A 327 -5.02 -28.55 -5.26
C VAL A 327 -5.42 -28.39 -3.80
N CYS A 328 -4.50 -27.99 -2.93
CA CYS A 328 -4.72 -27.87 -1.50
C CYS A 328 -4.50 -26.42 -1.02
N GLY A 329 -5.31 -25.99 -0.06
CA GLY A 329 -5.21 -24.68 0.59
C GLY A 329 -6.29 -24.54 1.67
N THR A 330 -6.42 -23.36 2.22
CA THR A 330 -7.42 -23.01 3.24
C THR A 330 -8.58 -22.28 2.60
N VAL A 331 -9.82 -22.71 2.82
CA VAL A 331 -10.99 -21.98 2.32
C VAL A 331 -11.24 -20.77 3.22
N VAL A 332 -10.81 -19.58 2.78
CA VAL A 332 -10.91 -18.34 3.57
C VAL A 332 -12.24 -17.61 3.34
N SER A 333 -12.91 -17.89 2.23
CA SER A 333 -14.30 -17.45 2.04
C SER A 333 -15.12 -18.41 1.20
N SER A 334 -16.39 -18.51 1.56
CA SER A 334 -17.42 -19.20 0.79
C SER A 334 -18.54 -18.23 0.42
N ARG A 335 -19.08 -18.38 -0.79
CA ARG A 335 -20.18 -17.55 -1.24
C ARG A 335 -21.12 -18.33 -2.15
N LYS A 336 -22.33 -18.60 -1.66
CA LYS A 336 -23.43 -19.06 -2.51
C LYS A 336 -24.09 -17.90 -3.24
N THR A 337 -24.36 -18.10 -4.52
CA THR A 337 -25.03 -17.11 -5.36
C THR A 337 -26.21 -17.71 -6.12
N ALA A 338 -27.39 -17.14 -5.90
CA ALA A 338 -28.60 -17.51 -6.64
C ALA A 338 -28.50 -17.18 -8.14
N LYS A 339 -27.73 -16.13 -8.50
CA LYS A 339 -27.57 -15.70 -9.90
C LYS A 339 -26.80 -16.73 -10.72
N ALA A 340 -25.67 -17.22 -10.20
CA ALA A 340 -24.86 -18.21 -10.90
C ALA A 340 -25.26 -19.65 -10.57
N LYS A 341 -26.13 -19.86 -9.57
CA LYS A 341 -26.51 -21.18 -9.06
C LYS A 341 -25.28 -22.00 -8.68
N ALA A 342 -24.41 -21.41 -7.88
CA ALA A 342 -23.14 -21.99 -7.48
C ALA A 342 -22.70 -21.52 -6.09
N ILE A 343 -21.89 -22.35 -5.44
CA ILE A 343 -21.09 -22.01 -4.27
C ILE A 343 -19.66 -21.83 -4.76
N TYR A 344 -19.07 -20.66 -4.49
CA TYR A 344 -17.66 -20.40 -4.70
C TYR A 344 -16.91 -20.56 -3.38
N LEU A 345 -15.79 -21.27 -3.43
CA LEU A 345 -14.86 -21.45 -2.31
C LEU A 345 -13.54 -20.79 -2.73
N ASN A 346 -13.20 -19.65 -2.14
CA ASN A 346 -11.91 -18.99 -2.41
C ASN A 346 -10.87 -19.53 -1.44
N PHE A 347 -9.71 -19.88 -1.98
CA PHE A 347 -8.64 -20.48 -1.18
C PHE A 347 -7.52 -19.47 -0.93
N ASP A 348 -7.00 -19.48 0.29
CA ASP A 348 -5.88 -18.72 0.85
C ASP A 348 -6.04 -17.19 0.83
N ARG A 349 -6.65 -16.62 -0.23
CA ARG A 349 -6.88 -15.19 -0.39
C ARG A 349 -8.36 -14.89 -0.66
N MET A 350 -8.80 -13.72 -0.22
CA MET A 350 -10.17 -13.25 -0.35
C MET A 350 -10.44 -12.77 -1.77
N HIS A 351 -11.72 -12.79 -2.19
CA HIS A 351 -12.09 -12.23 -3.48
C HIS A 351 -11.91 -10.70 -3.51
N PRO A 352 -11.27 -10.11 -4.54
CA PRO A 352 -10.90 -10.70 -5.84
C PRO A 352 -9.44 -11.18 -6.00
N ASN A 353 -8.68 -11.30 -4.91
CA ASN A 353 -7.23 -11.55 -4.94
C ASN A 353 -6.84 -13.04 -4.97
N GLN A 354 -7.82 -13.95 -5.04
CA GLN A 354 -7.55 -15.39 -4.96
C GLN A 354 -6.76 -15.93 -6.16
N ASP A 355 -5.68 -16.65 -5.86
CA ASP A 355 -4.87 -17.36 -6.87
C ASP A 355 -5.55 -18.64 -7.37
N PHE A 356 -6.51 -19.16 -6.60
CA PHE A 356 -7.30 -20.35 -6.92
C PHE A 356 -8.66 -20.30 -6.24
N TYR A 357 -9.69 -20.83 -6.90
CA TYR A 357 -10.97 -21.08 -6.25
C TYR A 357 -11.60 -22.38 -6.75
N ALA A 358 -12.48 -22.94 -5.93
CA ALA A 358 -13.31 -24.07 -6.32
C ALA A 358 -14.77 -23.64 -6.49
N THR A 359 -15.49 -24.35 -7.35
CA THR A 359 -16.92 -24.11 -7.61
C THR A 359 -17.72 -25.39 -7.40
N ILE A 360 -18.80 -25.31 -6.63
CA ILE A 360 -19.81 -26.37 -6.54
C ILE A 360 -21.09 -25.83 -7.16
N TRP A 361 -21.52 -26.41 -8.29
CA TRP A 361 -22.77 -26.02 -8.92
C TRP A 361 -23.98 -26.49 -8.09
N GLU A 362 -25.06 -25.73 -8.08
CA GLU A 362 -26.27 -26.01 -7.27
C GLU A 362 -26.82 -27.42 -7.51
N TYR A 363 -26.81 -27.90 -8.76
CA TYR A 363 -27.28 -29.25 -9.11
C TYR A 363 -26.40 -30.37 -8.54
N ASN A 364 -25.15 -30.09 -8.15
CA ASN A 364 -24.27 -31.04 -7.49
C ASN A 364 -24.47 -31.08 -5.97
N GLY A 365 -25.28 -30.17 -5.39
CA GLY A 365 -25.50 -30.12 -3.93
C GLY A 365 -26.06 -31.42 -3.35
N ILE A 366 -26.82 -32.19 -4.13
CA ILE A 366 -27.33 -33.52 -3.74
C ILE A 366 -26.23 -34.56 -3.50
N ASN A 367 -25.02 -34.31 -4.01
CA ASN A 367 -23.87 -35.20 -3.89
C ASN A 367 -23.00 -34.92 -2.65
N PHE A 368 -23.49 -34.09 -1.72
CA PHE A 368 -22.83 -33.75 -0.46
C PHE A 368 -23.74 -34.13 0.71
N SER A 369 -23.17 -34.80 1.71
CA SER A 369 -23.86 -35.17 2.94
C SER A 369 -23.90 -34.04 3.98
N TYR A 370 -23.29 -32.89 3.67
CA TYR A 370 -23.12 -31.73 4.52
C TYR A 370 -23.27 -30.44 3.69
N ASP A 371 -23.41 -29.27 4.33
CA ASP A 371 -23.46 -27.99 3.62
C ASP A 371 -22.03 -27.48 3.33
N PRO A 372 -21.54 -27.57 2.08
CA PRO A 372 -20.15 -27.21 1.78
C PRO A 372 -19.88 -25.70 1.87
N GLU A 373 -20.91 -24.84 1.88
CA GLU A 373 -20.70 -23.40 2.09
C GLU A 373 -20.25 -23.13 3.53
N VAL A 374 -20.81 -23.86 4.50
CA VAL A 374 -20.54 -23.65 5.93
C VAL A 374 -19.40 -24.54 6.43
N GLU A 375 -19.44 -25.82 6.10
CA GLU A 375 -18.56 -26.84 6.70
C GLU A 375 -17.14 -26.82 6.13
N LEU A 376 -16.94 -26.24 4.94
CA LEU A 376 -15.61 -26.09 4.36
C LEU A 376 -14.96 -24.75 4.72
N LEU A 377 -15.72 -23.76 5.22
CA LEU A 377 -15.17 -22.47 5.61
C LEU A 377 -14.14 -22.66 6.74
N ASP A 378 -13.03 -21.93 6.65
CA ASP A 378 -11.88 -21.99 7.57
C ASP A 378 -11.20 -23.37 7.64
N GLN A 379 -11.58 -24.31 6.78
CA GLN A 379 -10.94 -25.62 6.70
C GLN A 379 -9.79 -25.60 5.69
N GLN A 380 -8.71 -26.28 6.06
CA GLN A 380 -7.66 -26.64 5.12
C GLN A 380 -8.03 -27.93 4.40
N VAL A 381 -8.24 -27.84 3.08
CA VAL A 381 -8.77 -28.93 2.26
C VAL A 381 -7.98 -29.09 0.96
N CYS A 382 -8.07 -30.29 0.39
CA CYS A 382 -7.58 -30.61 -0.95
C CYS A 382 -8.75 -30.94 -1.85
N VAL A 383 -8.80 -30.29 -3.01
CA VAL A 383 -9.82 -30.50 -4.04
C VAL A 383 -9.20 -31.15 -5.26
N THR A 384 -9.80 -32.24 -5.73
CA THR A 384 -9.30 -33.01 -6.88
C THR A 384 -10.22 -32.83 -8.08
N GLY A 385 -9.67 -32.39 -9.19
CA GLY A 385 -10.45 -32.20 -10.40
C GLY A 385 -9.64 -31.62 -11.55
N LYS A 386 -10.29 -31.42 -12.69
CA LYS A 386 -9.66 -30.79 -13.85
C LYS A 386 -9.51 -29.30 -13.59
N VAL A 387 -8.27 -28.80 -13.63
CA VAL A 387 -8.01 -27.37 -13.51
C VAL A 387 -8.41 -26.68 -14.80
N THR A 388 -9.30 -25.71 -14.68
CA THR A 388 -9.75 -24.82 -15.75
C THR A 388 -9.40 -23.38 -15.40
N ILE A 389 -9.52 -22.46 -16.34
CA ILE A 389 -9.25 -21.04 -16.11
C ILE A 389 -10.51 -20.22 -16.39
N PHE A 390 -10.77 -19.21 -15.57
CA PHE A 390 -11.82 -18.23 -15.80
C PHE A 390 -11.37 -16.89 -15.24
N ASP A 391 -11.42 -15.85 -16.07
CA ASP A 391 -10.93 -14.51 -15.74
C ASP A 391 -9.48 -14.53 -15.21
N ASP A 392 -8.62 -15.27 -15.93
CA ASP A 392 -7.22 -15.54 -15.61
C ASP A 392 -6.93 -16.26 -14.27
N ILE A 393 -7.97 -16.65 -13.52
CA ILE A 393 -7.82 -17.38 -12.26
C ILE A 393 -8.07 -18.89 -12.47
N PRO A 394 -7.11 -19.76 -12.09
CA PRO A 394 -7.29 -21.21 -12.06
C PRO A 394 -8.41 -21.65 -11.12
N ARG A 395 -9.18 -22.66 -11.54
CA ARG A 395 -10.27 -23.21 -10.74
C ARG A 395 -10.54 -24.69 -10.97
N ILE A 396 -11.17 -25.32 -9.99
CA ILE A 396 -11.75 -26.67 -10.11
C ILE A 396 -13.27 -26.62 -9.89
N SER A 397 -14.04 -27.33 -10.71
CA SER A 397 -15.45 -27.62 -10.44
C SER A 397 -15.57 -28.95 -9.69
N ILE A 398 -16.11 -28.89 -8.48
CA ILE A 398 -16.32 -30.04 -7.61
C ILE A 398 -17.73 -30.60 -7.86
N ASN A 399 -17.82 -31.90 -8.11
CA ASN A 399 -19.05 -32.59 -8.48
C ASN A 399 -19.60 -33.49 -7.38
N ASN A 400 -18.75 -33.95 -6.47
CA ASN A 400 -19.11 -34.87 -5.39
C ASN A 400 -18.23 -34.62 -4.17
N GLU A 401 -18.75 -34.87 -2.97
CA GLU A 401 -17.99 -34.73 -1.72
C GLU A 401 -16.65 -35.50 -1.71
N LYS A 402 -16.56 -36.63 -2.42
CA LYS A 402 -15.32 -37.44 -2.51
C LYS A 402 -14.16 -36.74 -3.24
N GLU A 403 -14.44 -35.68 -3.98
CA GLU A 403 -13.41 -34.85 -4.62
C GLU A 403 -12.80 -33.83 -3.65
N VAL A 404 -13.32 -33.73 -2.42
CA VAL A 404 -12.82 -32.86 -1.34
C VAL A 404 -12.38 -33.72 -0.17
N VAL A 405 -11.16 -33.50 0.31
CA VAL A 405 -10.65 -34.17 1.51
C VAL A 405 -10.00 -33.14 2.41
N LEU A 406 -10.10 -33.32 3.73
CA LEU A 406 -9.33 -32.47 4.67
C LEU A 406 -7.84 -32.69 4.43
N TYR A 407 -7.05 -31.62 4.44
CA TYR A 407 -5.63 -31.70 4.12
C TYR A 407 -4.88 -32.68 5.03
N LYS A 408 -5.18 -32.66 6.34
CA LYS A 408 -4.61 -33.60 7.33
C LYS A 408 -4.83 -35.07 6.98
N ASP A 409 -5.97 -35.39 6.39
CA ASP A 409 -6.33 -36.77 6.01
C ASP A 409 -5.67 -37.13 4.66
N ALA A 410 -5.57 -36.15 3.77
CA ALA A 410 -4.91 -36.29 2.47
C ALA A 410 -3.42 -36.64 2.62
N ILE A 411 -2.72 -36.03 3.59
CA ILE A 411 -1.30 -36.29 3.86
C ILE A 411 -1.04 -37.51 4.73
N ALA A 412 -2.07 -38.03 5.42
CA ALA A 412 -1.98 -39.23 6.25
C ALA A 412 -2.27 -40.52 5.46
N ALA A 413 -2.78 -40.40 4.23
CA ALA A 413 -3.01 -41.54 3.35
C ALA A 413 -1.65 -42.21 2.99
N PRO A 414 -1.52 -43.54 3.17
CA PRO A 414 -0.26 -44.26 3.01
C PRO A 414 0.29 -44.32 1.59
#